data_AF-G2GIG1-F1
#
_entry.id   AF-G2GIG1-F1
#
_cell.length_a   1.000
_cell.length_b   1.000
_cell.length_c   1.000
_cell.angle_alpha   90.00
_cell.angle_beta   90.00
_cell.angle_gamma   90.00
#
_symmetry.space_group_name_H-M   'P 1'
#
loop_
_entity.id
_entity.type
_entity.pdbx_description
1 polymer ?
#
loop_
_entity_poly.entity_id
_entity_poly.type
_entity_poly.pdbx_seq_one_letter_code
_entity_poly.pdbx_strand_id
1 'polypeptide(L)'
;MDFLDAYHLWADAHAFFDSALIPSVTNHAAPLDAKTTAWDRRLAEDTPNGHLLRQNALFESLSGNGKLHLLHVTHALEEISRQGVLYPSGGCLVGSIYCAPLTATDRGLRMHNLGSYVLTKEAPAFLSKLGVTDRVPTPLIFEIDTPPQAYRGLAGVDYLRLGLIHLQIYSHLEYLLSKNERHQLRETVVSRVKNSAAFLATTSGVVYRGTRVDAEPFLKLLDETIPRLPILGYLYFEAVAEYLMLHSTSRHTRRLAELGELNNWLYKEMLFASFPAMAGKFDLAKFRPRPKQLAALIHRVDPTIDTSHASAYLFERISYLVAARLFVAGEIPEAWHHTRWEFDSLATQLGPLLGHLIHRELRTFGRYPDFYFYFDQHKALQAWNYWNHMDIVAPFNGTMPKGEIGINPAYPDLEYRVWRAEQDDVGYLQPAEELALTIAPRLVDIKYTLMRNNQWAAPAPSAA
;
A
#
# COMPACT_ATOMS: atom_id res chain seq x y z
N MET A 1 -5.54 -22.24 -19.12
CA MET A 1 -5.28 -21.16 -18.14
C MET A 1 -4.72 -21.86 -16.92
N ASP A 2 -3.39 -21.97 -16.80
CA ASP A 2 -2.78 -22.56 -15.60
C ASP A 2 -2.69 -21.49 -14.51
N PHE A 3 -3.83 -21.21 -13.88
CA PHE A 3 -3.92 -20.35 -12.69
C PHE A 3 -3.17 -20.91 -11.48
N LEU A 4 -2.85 -22.21 -11.49
CA LEU A 4 -2.09 -22.89 -10.45
C LEU A 4 -0.70 -22.25 -10.23
N ASP A 5 -0.14 -21.58 -11.24
CA ASP A 5 1.22 -21.03 -11.23
C ASP A 5 1.34 -19.68 -10.47
N ALA A 6 0.24 -19.01 -10.14
CA ALA A 6 0.28 -17.71 -9.43
C ALA A 6 0.01 -17.83 -7.92
N TYR A 7 -0.52 -18.97 -7.45
CA TYR A 7 -0.99 -19.13 -6.07
C TYR A 7 0.11 -18.85 -5.03
N HIS A 8 1.30 -19.44 -5.22
CA HIS A 8 2.43 -19.26 -4.31
C HIS A 8 2.88 -17.79 -4.24
N LEU A 9 2.85 -17.07 -5.36
CA LEU A 9 3.20 -15.65 -5.38
C LEU A 9 2.22 -14.80 -4.55
N TRP A 10 0.93 -15.13 -4.59
CA TRP A 10 -0.07 -14.47 -3.75
C TRP A 10 0.07 -14.85 -2.28
N ALA A 11 0.39 -16.11 -1.97
CA ALA A 11 0.71 -16.52 -0.60
C ALA A 11 1.92 -15.73 -0.05
N ASP A 12 3.00 -15.61 -0.83
CA ASP A 12 4.21 -14.87 -0.46
C ASP A 12 3.96 -13.36 -0.34
N ALA A 13 3.00 -12.83 -1.10
CA ALA A 13 2.59 -11.43 -1.03
C ALA A 13 1.71 -11.10 0.19
N HIS A 14 1.21 -12.11 0.92
CA HIS A 14 0.48 -11.91 2.17
C HIS A 14 1.39 -12.06 3.38
N ALA A 15 1.22 -11.16 4.35
CA ALA A 15 1.80 -11.24 5.68
C ALA A 15 0.75 -11.82 6.65
N PHE A 16 1.13 -12.87 7.38
CA PHE A 16 0.25 -13.57 8.33
C PHE A 16 0.64 -13.20 9.77
N PHE A 17 -0.22 -12.49 10.49
CA PHE A 17 0.10 -11.88 11.79
C PHE A 17 -0.24 -12.73 13.02
N ASP A 18 -1.02 -13.79 12.84
CA ASP A 18 -1.47 -14.73 13.87
C ASP A 18 -0.71 -16.07 13.86
N SER A 19 0.24 -16.21 12.94
CA SER A 19 0.71 -17.50 12.45
C SER A 19 2.02 -17.98 13.08
N ALA A 20 2.19 -17.84 14.39
CA ALA A 20 3.33 -18.47 15.10
C ALA A 20 3.39 -20.00 14.90
N LEU A 21 2.30 -20.62 14.42
CA LEU A 21 2.11 -22.06 14.22
C LEU A 21 2.10 -22.51 12.75
N ILE A 22 2.06 -21.60 11.78
CA ILE A 22 2.19 -21.99 10.37
C ILE A 22 3.69 -22.04 10.08
N PRO A 23 4.25 -23.18 9.66
CA PRO A 23 5.62 -23.23 9.21
C PRO A 23 5.75 -22.26 8.03
N SER A 24 6.32 -21.08 8.28
CA SER A 24 7.00 -20.34 7.21
C SER A 24 7.96 -21.32 6.58
N VAL A 25 8.11 -21.29 5.25
CA VAL A 25 9.15 -22.05 4.55
C VAL A 25 10.49 -21.50 5.02
N THR A 26 10.87 -21.93 6.22
CA THR A 26 12.16 -21.76 6.86
C THR A 26 13.05 -22.72 6.12
N ASN A 27 13.42 -22.33 4.91
CA ASN A 27 14.71 -22.74 4.42
C ASN A 27 15.70 -22.10 5.40
N HIS A 28 16.12 -22.82 6.43
CA HIS A 28 17.14 -22.42 7.42
C HIS A 28 18.50 -22.01 6.79
N ALA A 29 18.56 -21.85 5.46
CA ALA A 29 19.65 -21.37 4.63
C ALA A 29 19.31 -20.09 3.83
N ALA A 30 18.12 -19.48 3.97
CA ALA A 30 17.79 -18.26 3.25
C ALA A 30 18.60 -17.07 3.82
N PRO A 31 19.36 -16.33 3.00
CA PRO A 31 20.32 -15.31 3.46
C PRO A 31 19.75 -14.14 4.31
N LEU A 32 18.41 -13.98 4.35
CA LEU A 32 17.74 -12.88 5.05
C LEU A 32 16.97 -13.29 6.31
N ASP A 33 16.82 -14.58 6.62
CA ASP A 33 15.92 -15.04 7.69
C ASP A 33 16.27 -14.44 9.05
N ALA A 34 17.54 -14.54 9.45
CA ALA A 34 18.01 -13.99 10.72
C ALA A 34 17.77 -12.47 10.82
N LYS A 35 17.89 -11.74 9.69
CA LYS A 35 17.59 -10.30 9.66
C LYS A 35 16.11 -10.00 9.71
N THR A 36 15.29 -10.82 9.06
CA THR A 36 13.83 -10.73 9.11
C THR A 36 13.35 -10.88 10.55
N THR A 37 13.76 -11.97 11.22
CA THR A 37 13.44 -12.19 12.64
C THR A 37 13.97 -11.07 13.54
N ALA A 38 15.17 -10.56 13.28
CA ALA A 38 15.71 -9.44 14.05
C ALA A 38 14.89 -8.15 13.87
N TRP A 39 14.41 -7.86 12.66
CA TRP A 39 13.50 -6.75 12.40
C TRP A 39 12.15 -6.96 13.08
N ASP A 40 11.54 -8.14 12.94
CA ASP A 40 10.24 -8.42 13.54
C ASP A 40 10.27 -8.24 15.07
N ARG A 41 11.34 -8.71 15.71
CA ARG A 41 11.59 -8.46 17.13
C ARG A 41 11.78 -6.98 17.42
N ARG A 42 12.69 -6.30 16.71
CA ARG A 42 12.99 -4.89 16.94
C ARG A 42 11.75 -4.00 16.82
N LEU A 43 10.92 -4.24 15.80
CA LEU A 43 9.70 -3.45 15.58
C LEU A 43 8.68 -3.67 16.68
N ALA A 44 8.46 -4.93 17.09
CA ALA A 44 7.42 -5.28 18.05
C ALA A 44 7.82 -5.03 19.52
N GLU A 45 9.10 -5.14 19.86
CA GLU A 45 9.57 -5.17 21.25
C GLU A 45 10.42 -3.96 21.64
N ASP A 46 11.15 -3.35 20.69
CA ASP A 46 12.09 -2.26 20.98
C ASP A 46 11.51 -0.86 20.70
N THR A 47 10.20 -0.74 20.46
CA THR A 47 9.55 0.55 20.14
C THR A 47 8.37 0.85 21.07
N PRO A 48 8.12 2.13 21.41
CA PRO A 48 7.01 2.53 22.29
C PRO A 48 5.64 1.95 21.90
N ASN A 49 5.35 1.90 20.60
CA ASN A 49 4.07 1.43 20.08
C ASN A 49 4.16 0.06 19.37
N GLY A 50 5.26 -0.67 19.55
CA GLY A 50 5.54 -1.94 18.85
C GLY A 50 4.52 -3.05 19.16
N HIS A 51 3.96 -3.05 20.36
CA HIS A 51 2.91 -3.98 20.76
C HIS A 51 1.67 -3.92 19.83
N LEU A 52 1.38 -2.75 19.25
CA LEU A 52 0.26 -2.57 18.31
C LEU A 52 0.45 -3.31 16.99
N LEU A 53 1.67 -3.76 16.66
CA LEU A 53 1.91 -4.61 15.49
C LEU A 53 1.36 -6.03 15.67
N ARG A 54 1.17 -6.46 16.92
CA ARG A 54 0.67 -7.80 17.26
C ARG A 54 -0.76 -7.76 17.79
N GLN A 55 -1.15 -6.70 18.49
CA GLN A 55 -2.45 -6.55 19.12
C GLN A 55 -2.99 -5.13 18.91
N ASN A 56 -4.03 -4.98 18.10
CA ASN A 56 -4.64 -3.69 17.77
C ASN A 56 -6.13 -3.85 17.45
N ALA A 57 -6.84 -2.72 17.43
CA ALA A 57 -8.29 -2.68 17.21
C ALA A 57 -8.72 -3.24 15.84
N LEU A 58 -7.88 -3.13 14.81
CA LEU A 58 -8.16 -3.74 13.49
C LEU A 58 -8.14 -5.27 13.59
N PHE A 59 -7.14 -5.85 14.26
CA PHE A 59 -7.03 -7.30 14.44
C PHE A 59 -8.13 -7.86 15.32
N GLU A 60 -8.52 -7.15 16.37
CA GLU A 60 -9.69 -7.50 17.19
C GLU A 60 -10.98 -7.50 16.36
N SER A 61 -11.15 -6.51 15.47
CA SER A 61 -12.32 -6.43 14.58
C SER A 61 -12.35 -7.57 13.56
N LEU A 62 -11.20 -7.99 13.03
CA LEU A 62 -11.08 -9.07 12.04
C LEU A 62 -11.22 -10.47 12.64
N SER A 63 -10.70 -10.68 13.84
CA SER A 63 -10.74 -11.98 14.54
C SER A 63 -12.02 -12.20 15.36
N GLY A 64 -12.83 -11.15 15.55
CA GLY A 64 -14.06 -11.20 16.33
C GLY A 64 -15.17 -12.06 15.72
N ASN A 65 -16.01 -12.61 16.60
CA ASN A 65 -17.24 -13.31 16.22
C ASN A 65 -18.39 -12.30 16.19
N GLY A 66 -18.55 -11.59 15.07
CA GLY A 66 -19.61 -10.60 14.93
C GLY A 66 -19.65 -9.96 13.55
N LYS A 67 -20.49 -8.94 13.44
CA LYS A 67 -20.57 -8.10 12.24
C LYS A 67 -19.33 -7.24 12.14
N LEU A 68 -18.75 -7.19 10.95
CA LEU A 68 -17.64 -6.29 10.66
C LEU A 68 -18.22 -4.97 10.15
N HIS A 69 -17.97 -3.88 10.87
CA HIS A 69 -18.40 -2.54 10.47
C HIS A 69 -17.23 -1.79 9.85
N LEU A 70 -17.41 -1.33 8.62
CA LEU A 70 -16.37 -0.65 7.83
C LEU A 70 -16.87 0.69 7.31
N LEU A 71 -15.99 1.69 7.33
CA LEU A 71 -16.20 2.99 6.73
C LEU A 71 -15.62 3.03 5.32
N HIS A 72 -16.44 3.32 4.33
CA HIS A 72 -16.02 3.77 3.01
C HIS A 72 -16.32 5.27 2.87
N VAL A 73 -15.36 6.05 2.36
CA VAL A 73 -15.57 7.49 2.10
C VAL A 73 -15.64 7.71 0.60
N THR A 74 -16.75 8.29 0.14
CA THR A 74 -16.94 8.63 -1.28
C THR A 74 -17.34 10.10 -1.43
N HIS A 75 -17.12 10.67 -2.60
CA HIS A 75 -17.55 12.01 -2.99
C HIS A 75 -18.48 11.95 -4.22
N ALA A 76 -18.85 10.75 -4.64
CA ALA A 76 -19.61 10.45 -5.85
C ALA A 76 -20.85 9.62 -5.49
N LEU A 77 -21.47 9.94 -4.34
CA LEU A 77 -22.62 9.19 -3.84
C LEU A 77 -23.75 9.19 -4.85
N GLU A 78 -24.03 10.34 -5.46
CA GLU A 78 -25.11 10.51 -6.44
C GLU A 78 -24.90 9.60 -7.65
N GLU A 79 -23.67 9.52 -8.17
CA GLU A 79 -23.37 8.61 -9.28
C GLU A 79 -23.47 7.14 -8.90
N ILE A 80 -22.97 6.77 -7.72
CA ILE A 80 -23.03 5.40 -7.18
C ILE A 80 -24.48 4.98 -6.99
N SER A 81 -25.30 5.82 -6.34
CA SER A 81 -26.72 5.57 -6.09
C SER A 81 -27.53 5.44 -7.38
N ARG A 82 -27.23 6.25 -8.41
CA ARG A 82 -27.88 6.15 -9.72
C ARG A 82 -27.55 4.83 -10.43
N GLN A 83 -26.33 4.32 -10.27
CA GLN A 83 -25.90 3.07 -10.90
C GLN A 83 -26.31 1.84 -10.08
N GLY A 84 -26.50 1.98 -8.77
CA GLY A 84 -26.78 0.87 -7.85
C GLY A 84 -25.58 -0.06 -7.63
N VAL A 85 -24.39 0.32 -8.09
CA VAL A 85 -23.18 -0.51 -8.08
C VAL A 85 -21.99 0.27 -7.55
N LEU A 86 -21.30 -0.29 -6.57
CA LEU A 86 -19.99 0.15 -6.11
C LEU A 86 -18.90 -0.74 -6.72
N TYR A 87 -17.93 -0.10 -7.35
CA TYR A 87 -16.79 -0.77 -7.97
C TYR A 87 -15.52 -0.60 -7.11
N PRO A 88 -14.71 -1.66 -6.93
CA PRO A 88 -13.39 -1.54 -6.34
C PRO A 88 -12.46 -0.66 -7.17
N SER A 89 -11.46 -0.09 -6.51
CA SER A 89 -10.41 0.69 -7.18
C SER A 89 -9.05 0.00 -7.07
N GLY A 90 -8.22 0.16 -8.10
CA GLY A 90 -6.84 -0.30 -8.02
C GLY A 90 -6.05 0.52 -6.99
N GLY A 91 -5.17 -0.12 -6.22
CA GLY A 91 -4.44 0.55 -5.14
C GLY A 91 -3.56 -0.42 -4.34
N CYS A 92 -3.14 -0.01 -3.14
CA CYS A 92 -2.35 -0.85 -2.23
C CYS A 92 -3.10 -2.12 -1.77
N LEU A 93 -4.44 -2.10 -1.79
CA LEU A 93 -5.29 -3.26 -1.50
C LEU A 93 -5.84 -3.95 -2.76
N VAL A 94 -5.14 -3.83 -3.89
CA VAL A 94 -5.26 -4.75 -5.05
C VAL A 94 -6.70 -4.98 -5.55
N GLY A 95 -7.53 -3.94 -5.61
CA GLY A 95 -8.89 -4.07 -6.13
C GLY A 95 -9.91 -4.55 -5.11
N SER A 96 -9.70 -4.31 -3.82
CA SER A 96 -10.77 -4.34 -2.81
C SER A 96 -11.60 -3.04 -2.84
N ILE A 97 -12.79 -3.05 -2.22
CA ILE A 97 -13.41 -1.80 -1.78
C ILE A 97 -12.56 -1.25 -0.63
N TYR A 98 -12.02 -0.04 -0.75
CA TYR A 98 -11.16 0.53 0.29
C TYR A 98 -11.98 1.07 1.46
N CYS A 99 -11.61 0.68 2.67
CA CYS A 99 -12.31 1.01 3.90
C CYS A 99 -11.34 1.30 5.08
N ALA A 100 -11.92 1.78 6.18
CA ALA A 100 -11.29 1.81 7.50
C ALA A 100 -12.23 1.14 8.52
N PRO A 101 -11.74 0.53 9.62
CA PRO A 101 -12.61 -0.12 10.59
C PRO A 101 -13.45 0.88 11.39
N LEU A 102 -14.64 0.42 11.79
CA LEU A 102 -15.54 1.10 12.72
C LEU A 102 -15.72 0.24 13.97
N THR A 103 -15.57 0.85 15.14
CA THR A 103 -15.84 0.18 16.42
C THR A 103 -17.22 0.55 16.93
N ALA A 104 -18.09 -0.43 17.13
CA ALA A 104 -19.40 -0.20 17.75
C ALA A 104 -19.25 0.21 19.22
N THR A 105 -20.00 1.23 19.62
CA THR A 105 -20.12 1.69 21.02
C THR A 105 -21.59 1.99 21.32
N ASP A 106 -21.91 2.21 22.60
CA ASP A 106 -23.27 2.62 23.02
C ASP A 106 -23.75 3.93 22.38
N ARG A 107 -22.82 4.75 21.90
CA ARG A 107 -23.11 6.05 21.28
C ARG A 107 -23.28 5.94 19.76
N GLY A 108 -22.74 4.89 19.12
CA GLY A 108 -22.72 4.73 17.66
C GLY A 108 -21.42 4.11 17.17
N LEU A 109 -21.08 4.32 15.91
CA LEU A 109 -19.87 3.74 15.31
C LEU A 109 -18.69 4.71 15.37
N ARG A 110 -17.67 4.36 16.17
CA ARG A 110 -16.43 5.13 16.28
C ARG A 110 -15.55 4.87 15.07
N MET A 111 -15.12 5.94 14.40
CA MET A 111 -14.13 5.82 13.33
C MET A 111 -12.74 5.51 13.87
N HIS A 112 -12.04 4.59 13.21
CA HIS A 112 -10.59 4.48 13.31
C HIS A 112 -9.93 5.81 12.90
N ASN A 113 -8.80 6.17 13.52
CA ASN A 113 -8.18 7.48 13.30
C ASN A 113 -7.79 7.74 11.83
N LEU A 114 -7.47 6.68 11.07
CA LEU A 114 -7.29 6.76 9.62
C LEU A 114 -8.59 7.19 8.89
N GLY A 115 -9.70 6.52 9.17
CA GLY A 115 -11.00 6.82 8.55
C GLY A 115 -11.46 8.25 8.86
N SER A 116 -11.29 8.66 10.12
CA SER A 116 -11.55 10.04 10.55
C SER A 116 -10.69 11.06 9.80
N TYR A 117 -9.39 10.79 9.62
CA TYR A 117 -8.51 11.65 8.83
C TYR A 117 -8.94 11.72 7.37
N VAL A 118 -9.28 10.58 6.76
CA VAL A 118 -9.71 10.53 5.36
C VAL A 118 -10.97 11.35 5.14
N LEU A 119 -11.98 11.18 6.00
CA LEU A 119 -13.26 11.88 5.90
C LEU A 119 -13.12 13.38 6.13
N THR A 120 -12.35 13.80 7.14
CA THR A 120 -12.35 15.19 7.63
C THR A 120 -11.21 16.06 7.10
N LYS A 121 -10.15 15.46 6.55
CA LYS A 121 -8.96 16.17 6.05
C LYS A 121 -8.65 15.82 4.61
N GLU A 122 -8.43 14.54 4.33
CA GLU A 122 -7.93 14.11 3.01
C GLU A 122 -8.97 14.37 1.91
N ALA A 123 -10.16 13.77 2.00
CA ALA A 123 -11.18 13.92 0.97
C ALA A 123 -11.59 15.39 0.75
N PRO A 124 -11.82 16.23 1.79
CA PRO A 124 -12.07 17.66 1.59
C PRO A 124 -10.94 18.40 0.89
N ALA A 125 -9.67 18.17 1.27
CA ALA A 125 -8.53 18.82 0.65
C ALA A 125 -8.37 18.44 -0.84
N PHE A 126 -8.68 17.19 -1.18
CA PHE A 126 -8.70 16.71 -2.55
C PHE A 126 -9.77 17.42 -3.39
N LEU A 127 -11.01 17.50 -2.90
CA LEU A 127 -12.11 18.18 -3.61
C LEU A 127 -11.81 19.67 -3.83
N SER A 128 -11.33 20.35 -2.79
CA SER A 128 -10.92 21.76 -2.87
C SER A 128 -9.86 21.98 -3.95
N LYS A 129 -8.86 21.11 -4.04
CA LYS A 129 -7.79 21.22 -5.05
C LYS A 129 -8.24 20.93 -6.47
N LEU A 130 -9.27 20.10 -6.63
CA LEU A 130 -9.91 19.84 -7.92
C LEU A 130 -10.88 20.95 -8.33
N GLY A 131 -11.11 21.95 -7.47
CA GLY A 131 -12.09 23.00 -7.70
C GLY A 131 -13.55 22.51 -7.64
N VAL A 132 -13.79 21.34 -7.06
CA VAL A 132 -15.13 20.76 -6.88
C VAL A 132 -15.72 21.33 -5.60
N THR A 133 -16.71 22.22 -5.73
CA THR A 133 -17.33 22.93 -4.59
C THR A 133 -18.75 22.46 -4.28
N ASP A 134 -19.37 21.69 -5.17
CA ASP A 134 -20.74 21.19 -5.10
C ASP A 134 -20.84 19.79 -4.49
N ARG A 135 -19.70 19.14 -4.18
CA ARG A 135 -19.65 17.80 -3.59
C ARG A 135 -19.02 17.84 -2.22
N VAL A 136 -19.52 16.97 -1.35
CA VAL A 136 -18.97 16.75 -0.01
C VAL A 136 -18.60 15.28 0.18
N PRO A 137 -17.52 14.97 0.92
CA PRO A 137 -17.22 13.61 1.30
C PRO A 137 -18.37 13.03 2.13
N THR A 138 -18.88 11.90 1.70
CA THR A 138 -19.98 11.17 2.31
C THR A 138 -19.43 9.88 2.93
N PRO A 139 -19.66 9.66 4.24
CA PRO A 139 -19.34 8.40 4.87
C PRO A 139 -20.42 7.35 4.57
N LEU A 140 -19.99 6.18 4.13
CA LEU A 140 -20.81 4.98 3.99
C LEU A 140 -20.37 3.94 5.02
N ILE A 141 -21.32 3.39 5.76
CA ILE A 141 -21.10 2.25 6.65
C ILE A 141 -21.44 0.98 5.87
N PHE A 142 -20.46 0.09 5.75
CA PHE A 142 -20.66 -1.30 5.36
C PHE A 142 -20.77 -2.13 6.62
N GLU A 143 -21.90 -2.81 6.78
CA GLU A 143 -22.10 -3.83 7.80
C GLU A 143 -22.00 -5.18 7.12
N ILE A 144 -21.00 -5.98 7.47
CA ILE A 144 -20.71 -7.27 6.83
C ILE A 144 -20.99 -8.40 7.81
N ASP A 145 -21.85 -9.33 7.40
CA ASP A 145 -22.09 -10.58 8.10
C ASP A 145 -21.00 -11.57 7.70
N THR A 146 -19.97 -11.70 8.54
CA THR A 146 -18.79 -12.51 8.19
C THR A 146 -19.15 -14.00 8.25
N PRO A 147 -19.11 -14.74 7.13
CA PRO A 147 -19.57 -16.14 7.08
C PRO A 147 -18.83 -17.05 8.07
N PRO A 148 -19.48 -18.09 8.63
CA PRO A 148 -18.84 -19.00 9.58
C PRO A 148 -17.56 -19.67 9.05
N GLN A 149 -17.53 -19.97 7.74
CA GLN A 149 -16.40 -20.57 7.03
C GLN A 149 -15.29 -19.59 6.66
N ALA A 150 -15.53 -18.28 6.77
CA ALA A 150 -14.54 -17.27 6.42
C ALA A 150 -13.26 -17.45 7.24
N TYR A 151 -12.10 -17.25 6.60
CA TYR A 151 -10.81 -17.32 7.26
C TYR A 151 -10.72 -16.27 8.35
N ARG A 152 -10.54 -16.74 9.59
CA ARG A 152 -10.45 -15.89 10.80
C ARG A 152 -9.03 -15.47 11.13
N GLY A 153 -8.05 -15.94 10.36
CA GLY A 153 -6.68 -15.55 10.57
C GLY A 153 -6.36 -14.17 9.99
N LEU A 154 -5.20 -13.63 10.39
CA LEU A 154 -4.81 -12.26 10.06
C LEU A 154 -3.88 -12.24 8.84
N ALA A 155 -4.46 -12.28 7.64
CA ALA A 155 -3.73 -12.23 6.37
C ALA A 155 -3.84 -10.86 5.67
N GLY A 156 -2.77 -10.06 5.72
CA GLY A 156 -2.70 -8.75 5.07
C GLY A 156 -1.89 -8.78 3.79
N VAL A 157 -2.28 -8.03 2.76
CA VAL A 157 -1.53 -7.95 1.49
C VAL A 157 -0.39 -6.92 1.59
N ASP A 158 0.85 -7.35 1.42
CA ASP A 158 2.03 -6.49 1.34
C ASP A 158 2.27 -6.10 -0.12
N TYR A 159 1.80 -4.90 -0.49
CA TYR A 159 1.88 -4.43 -1.87
C TYR A 159 3.33 -4.22 -2.36
N LEU A 160 4.31 -4.16 -1.46
CA LEU A 160 5.74 -4.07 -1.81
C LEU A 160 6.29 -5.41 -2.32
N ARG A 161 5.58 -6.52 -2.08
CA ARG A 161 5.92 -7.87 -2.56
C ARG A 161 5.32 -8.22 -3.92
N LEU A 162 4.49 -7.35 -4.50
CA LEU A 162 3.81 -7.63 -5.78
C LEU A 162 4.71 -7.64 -7.01
N GLY A 163 6.03 -7.44 -6.85
CA GLY A 163 6.97 -7.35 -7.97
C GLY A 163 6.94 -8.59 -8.87
N LEU A 164 7.00 -9.80 -8.30
CA LEU A 164 6.95 -11.03 -9.11
C LEU A 164 5.59 -11.26 -9.76
N ILE A 165 4.51 -10.93 -9.05
CA ILE A 165 3.15 -10.96 -9.61
C ILE A 165 3.07 -10.03 -10.83
N HIS A 166 3.57 -8.80 -10.72
CA HIS A 166 3.59 -7.86 -11.84
C HIS A 166 4.42 -8.39 -13.03
N LEU A 167 5.56 -9.02 -12.76
CA LEU A 167 6.40 -9.60 -13.82
C LEU A 167 5.72 -10.79 -14.50
N GLN A 168 5.06 -11.68 -13.74
CA GLN A 168 4.33 -12.83 -14.28
C GLN A 168 3.15 -12.36 -15.14
N ILE A 169 2.36 -11.40 -14.66
CA ILE A 169 1.25 -10.81 -15.41
C ILE A 169 1.76 -10.16 -16.71
N TYR A 170 2.85 -9.39 -16.64
CA TYR A 170 3.46 -8.83 -17.85
C TYR A 170 3.84 -9.92 -18.84
N SER A 171 4.53 -10.96 -18.39
CA SER A 171 4.97 -12.07 -19.26
C SER A 171 3.79 -12.79 -19.92
N HIS A 172 2.64 -12.85 -19.26
CA HIS A 172 1.41 -13.40 -19.83
C HIS A 172 0.74 -12.46 -20.85
N LEU A 173 0.76 -11.15 -20.58
CA LEU A 173 0.05 -10.15 -21.37
C LEU A 173 0.92 -9.45 -22.43
N GLU A 174 2.23 -9.68 -22.47
CA GLU A 174 3.15 -8.90 -23.29
C GLU A 174 2.84 -8.98 -24.79
N TYR A 175 2.25 -10.06 -25.28
CA TYR A 175 1.88 -10.22 -26.69
C TYR A 175 0.69 -9.35 -27.12
N LEU A 176 0.02 -8.69 -26.17
CA LEU A 176 -0.93 -7.61 -26.46
C LEU A 176 -0.22 -6.30 -26.84
N LEU A 177 1.09 -6.18 -26.57
CA LEU A 177 1.94 -5.08 -26.99
C LEU A 177 2.62 -5.45 -28.32
N SER A 178 2.81 -4.45 -29.18
CA SER A 178 3.61 -4.61 -30.40
C SER A 178 5.07 -4.96 -30.08
N LYS A 179 5.80 -5.47 -31.07
CA LYS A 179 7.23 -5.79 -30.91
C LYS A 179 8.06 -4.59 -30.46
N ASN A 180 7.79 -3.40 -31.02
CA ASN A 180 8.50 -2.17 -30.67
C ASN A 180 8.19 -1.73 -29.24
N GLU A 181 6.92 -1.78 -28.85
CA GLU A 181 6.48 -1.45 -27.49
C GLU A 181 7.13 -2.35 -26.44
N ARG A 182 7.15 -3.67 -26.67
CA ARG A 182 7.83 -4.62 -25.78
C ARG A 182 9.32 -4.32 -25.66
N HIS A 183 9.99 -4.12 -26.80
CA HIS A 183 11.43 -3.82 -26.80
C HIS A 183 11.72 -2.52 -26.03
N GLN A 184 10.99 -1.44 -26.32
CA GLN A 184 11.14 -0.16 -25.64
C GLN A 184 10.90 -0.26 -24.13
N LEU A 185 9.86 -0.97 -23.70
CA LEU A 185 9.57 -1.18 -22.28
C LEU A 185 10.71 -1.94 -21.59
N ARG A 186 11.16 -3.07 -22.18
CA ARG A 186 12.26 -3.88 -21.64
C ARG A 186 13.57 -3.08 -21.55
N GLU A 187 13.94 -2.36 -22.60
CA GLU A 187 15.14 -1.50 -22.60
C GLU A 187 15.05 -0.39 -21.56
N THR A 188 13.87 0.23 -21.41
CA THR A 188 13.65 1.29 -20.43
C THR A 188 13.86 0.78 -19.00
N VAL A 189 13.27 -0.36 -18.64
CA VAL A 189 13.42 -0.91 -17.29
C VAL A 189 14.84 -1.41 -17.02
N VAL A 190 15.48 -2.08 -17.99
CA VAL A 190 16.89 -2.51 -17.91
C VAL A 190 17.81 -1.30 -17.69
N SER A 191 17.64 -0.24 -18.49
CA SER A 191 18.43 0.99 -18.38
C SER A 191 18.27 1.67 -17.02
N ARG A 192 17.06 1.71 -16.46
CA ARG A 192 16.82 2.26 -15.11
C ARG A 192 17.55 1.48 -14.01
N VAL A 193 17.52 0.15 -14.09
CA VAL A 193 18.23 -0.72 -13.14
C VAL A 193 19.74 -0.53 -13.28
N LYS A 194 20.26 -0.58 -14.50
CA LYS A 194 21.69 -0.36 -14.81
C LYS A 194 22.20 0.97 -14.25
N ASN A 195 21.46 2.04 -14.49
CA ASN A 195 21.80 3.39 -14.00
C ASN A 195 21.54 3.59 -12.48
N SER A 196 21.13 2.54 -11.78
CA SER A 196 20.90 2.53 -10.33
C SER A 196 21.72 1.45 -9.62
N ALA A 197 22.63 0.78 -10.33
CA ALA A 197 23.46 -0.31 -9.82
C ALA A 197 24.27 0.10 -8.58
N ALA A 198 24.79 1.33 -8.51
CA ALA A 198 25.53 1.81 -7.35
C ALA A 198 24.69 1.78 -6.06
N PHE A 199 23.43 2.21 -6.12
CA PHE A 199 22.52 2.18 -4.97
C PHE A 199 22.17 0.74 -4.59
N LEU A 200 21.81 -0.10 -5.57
CA LEU A 200 21.47 -1.51 -5.33
C LEU A 200 22.67 -2.32 -4.81
N ALA A 201 23.89 -2.01 -5.26
CA ALA A 201 25.12 -2.61 -4.74
C ALA A 201 25.42 -2.16 -3.32
N THR A 202 25.14 -0.90 -2.99
CA THR A 202 25.30 -0.36 -1.63
C THR A 202 24.34 -1.04 -0.65
N THR A 203 23.05 -1.12 -0.98
CA THR A 203 22.04 -1.76 -0.11
C THR A 203 22.32 -3.25 0.08
N SER A 204 22.66 -3.98 -0.99
CA SER A 204 23.04 -5.39 -0.90
C SER A 204 24.34 -5.61 -0.12
N GLY A 205 25.34 -4.73 -0.26
CA GLY A 205 26.57 -4.78 0.54
C GLY A 205 26.31 -4.57 2.03
N VAL A 206 25.47 -3.59 2.39
CA VAL A 206 25.06 -3.35 3.79
C VAL A 206 24.38 -4.58 4.38
N VAL A 207 23.41 -5.14 3.65
CA VAL A 207 22.61 -6.27 4.14
C VAL A 207 23.44 -7.55 4.17
N TYR A 208 23.97 -8.00 3.04
CA TYR A 208 24.57 -9.33 2.94
C TYR A 208 26.04 -9.37 3.40
N ARG A 209 26.76 -8.25 3.39
CA ARG A 209 28.20 -8.21 3.69
C ARG A 209 28.55 -7.34 4.90
N GLY A 210 27.58 -6.70 5.54
CA GLY A 210 27.81 -5.82 6.68
C GLY A 210 28.65 -4.59 6.33
N THR A 211 28.59 -4.13 5.07
CA THR A 211 29.30 -2.91 4.64
C THR A 211 28.84 -1.72 5.48
N ARG A 212 29.80 -0.97 6.04
CA ARG A 212 29.52 0.23 6.82
C ARG A 212 29.34 1.42 5.90
N VAL A 213 28.20 2.11 6.05
CA VAL A 213 27.83 3.30 5.29
C VAL A 213 27.17 4.28 6.26
N ASP A 214 27.49 5.56 6.13
CA ASP A 214 26.84 6.60 6.94
C ASP A 214 25.43 6.91 6.41
N ALA A 215 24.51 7.22 7.32
CA ALA A 215 23.10 7.43 6.99
C ALA A 215 22.87 8.62 6.04
N GLU A 216 23.57 9.75 6.23
CA GLU A 216 23.36 10.94 5.39
C GLU A 216 23.76 10.71 3.91
N PRO A 217 24.97 10.20 3.60
CA PRO A 217 25.34 9.83 2.22
C PRO A 217 24.38 8.81 1.61
N PHE A 218 23.90 7.83 2.39
CA PHE A 218 22.93 6.85 1.92
C PHE A 218 21.59 7.50 1.53
N LEU A 219 21.03 8.35 2.40
CA LEU A 219 19.75 9.02 2.14
C LEU A 219 19.85 9.99 0.95
N LYS A 220 21.02 10.60 0.72
CA LYS A 220 21.28 11.38 -0.49
C LYS A 220 21.26 10.50 -1.75
N LEU A 221 21.94 9.35 -1.71
CA LEU A 221 21.94 8.41 -2.83
C LEU A 221 20.54 7.86 -3.12
N LEU A 222 19.73 7.62 -2.09
CA LEU A 222 18.32 7.25 -2.20
C LEU A 222 17.52 8.33 -2.96
N ASP A 223 17.58 9.59 -2.51
CA ASP A 223 16.89 10.74 -3.16
C ASP A 223 17.27 10.85 -4.64
N GLU A 224 18.55 10.72 -4.96
CA GLU A 224 19.06 10.76 -6.34
C GLU A 224 18.59 9.57 -7.18
N THR A 225 18.24 8.44 -6.57
CA THR A 225 17.86 7.19 -7.25
C THR A 225 16.35 7.04 -7.45
N ILE A 226 15.52 7.59 -6.57
CA ILE A 226 14.04 7.52 -6.66
C ILE A 226 13.49 7.89 -8.05
N PRO A 227 13.97 8.94 -8.76
CA PRO A 227 13.48 9.25 -10.11
C PRO A 227 13.72 8.13 -11.14
N ARG A 228 14.76 7.31 -10.93
CA ARG A 228 15.10 6.16 -11.79
C ARG A 228 14.38 4.90 -11.35
N LEU A 229 14.27 4.66 -10.04
CA LEU A 229 13.60 3.51 -9.43
C LEU A 229 12.44 3.96 -8.52
N PRO A 230 11.24 4.22 -9.05
CA PRO A 230 10.21 4.89 -8.28
C PRO A 230 9.63 4.05 -7.13
N ILE A 231 9.80 2.72 -7.15
CA ILE A 231 9.47 1.84 -6.03
C ILE A 231 10.22 2.22 -4.74
N LEU A 232 11.40 2.83 -4.85
CA LEU A 232 12.14 3.32 -3.69
C LEU A 232 11.40 4.43 -2.93
N GLY A 233 10.55 5.22 -3.61
CA GLY A 233 9.70 6.20 -2.95
C GLY A 233 8.63 5.55 -2.07
N TYR A 234 8.11 4.38 -2.47
CA TYR A 234 7.17 3.60 -1.66
C TYR A 234 7.87 2.97 -0.45
N LEU A 235 9.05 2.36 -0.65
CA LEU A 235 9.84 1.81 0.46
C LEU A 235 10.25 2.90 1.45
N TYR A 236 10.62 4.08 0.95
CA TYR A 236 10.96 5.22 1.81
C TYR A 236 9.74 5.71 2.58
N PHE A 237 8.59 5.84 1.92
CA PHE A 237 7.34 6.23 2.56
C PHE A 237 6.93 5.25 3.67
N GLU A 238 6.94 3.94 3.40
CA GLU A 238 6.57 2.94 4.40
C GLU A 238 7.56 2.90 5.57
N ALA A 239 8.87 2.99 5.34
CA ALA A 239 9.87 3.04 6.42
C ALA A 239 9.73 4.30 7.29
N VAL A 240 9.40 5.44 6.69
CA VAL A 240 9.12 6.69 7.41
C VAL A 240 7.81 6.58 8.20
N ALA A 241 6.74 6.07 7.59
CA ALA A 241 5.46 5.90 8.24
C ALA A 241 5.57 4.96 9.45
N GLU A 242 6.24 3.81 9.26
CA GLU A 242 6.59 2.84 10.31
C GLU A 242 7.34 3.52 11.45
N TYR A 243 8.42 4.24 11.16
CA TYR A 243 9.20 4.92 12.18
C TYR A 243 8.39 5.94 12.99
N LEU A 244 7.62 6.80 12.30
CA LEU A 244 6.81 7.83 12.95
C LEU A 244 5.77 7.22 13.89
N MET A 245 5.05 6.19 13.43
CA MET A 245 4.00 5.55 14.21
C MET A 245 4.55 4.74 15.38
N LEU A 246 5.69 4.09 15.23
CA LEU A 246 6.28 3.26 16.28
C LEU A 246 7.02 4.06 17.36
N HIS A 247 7.64 5.19 17.01
CA HIS A 247 8.49 5.97 17.92
C HIS A 247 7.86 7.24 18.48
N SER A 248 6.71 7.69 17.96
CA SER A 248 6.01 8.85 18.53
C SER A 248 5.53 8.57 19.95
N THR A 249 5.78 9.53 20.86
CA THR A 249 5.33 9.48 22.27
C THR A 249 4.49 10.70 22.66
N SER A 250 3.99 11.44 21.67
CA SER A 250 3.09 12.57 21.92
C SER A 250 1.83 12.14 22.66
N ARG A 251 1.19 13.09 23.34
CA ARG A 251 -0.07 12.84 24.08
C ARG A 251 -1.16 12.28 23.16
N HIS A 252 -1.23 12.75 21.92
CA HIS A 252 -2.21 12.27 20.95
C HIS A 252 -1.95 10.82 20.55
N THR A 253 -0.70 10.46 20.23
CA THR A 253 -0.32 9.08 19.91
C THR A 253 -0.59 8.14 21.07
N ARG A 254 -0.28 8.52 22.31
CA ARG A 254 -0.58 7.70 23.49
C ARG A 254 -2.08 7.43 23.65
N ARG A 255 -2.93 8.44 23.44
CA ARG A 255 -4.39 8.27 23.46
C ARG A 255 -4.88 7.33 22.35
N LEU A 256 -4.28 7.37 21.17
CA LEU A 256 -4.64 6.43 20.09
C LEU A 256 -4.15 5.01 20.40
N ALA A 257 -2.97 4.86 20.99
CA ALA A 257 -2.46 3.56 21.43
C ALA A 257 -3.35 2.93 22.51
N GLU A 258 -3.90 3.72 23.44
CA GLU A 258 -4.92 3.28 24.41
C GLU A 258 -6.21 2.76 23.74
N LEU A 259 -6.52 3.22 22.52
CA LEU A 259 -7.61 2.73 21.69
C LEU A 259 -7.21 1.55 20.79
N GLY A 260 -5.97 1.05 20.92
CA GLY A 260 -5.44 -0.01 20.08
C GLY A 260 -5.12 0.44 18.65
N GLU A 261 -4.77 1.71 18.43
CA GLU A 261 -4.55 2.27 17.09
C GLU A 261 -3.18 2.93 16.91
N LEU A 262 -2.53 2.68 15.77
CA LEU A 262 -1.37 3.44 15.33
C LEU A 262 -1.81 4.83 14.84
N ASN A 263 -0.99 5.86 15.13
CA ASN A 263 -1.30 7.24 14.75
C ASN A 263 -1.05 7.50 13.26
N ASN A 264 -2.10 7.37 12.45
CA ASN A 264 -2.01 7.55 10.99
C ASN A 264 -1.83 9.01 10.57
N TRP A 265 -2.13 9.96 11.46
CA TRP A 265 -2.05 11.38 11.12
C TRP A 265 -0.60 11.77 10.85
N LEU A 266 0.37 11.17 11.56
CA LEU A 266 1.79 11.51 11.45
C LEU A 266 2.30 11.40 10.02
N TYR A 267 2.15 10.23 9.38
CA TYR A 267 2.67 10.05 8.02
C TYR A 267 1.83 10.79 6.97
N LYS A 268 0.52 10.97 7.20
CA LYS A 268 -0.36 11.73 6.30
C LYS A 268 0.00 13.21 6.31
N GLU A 269 0.18 13.80 7.48
CA GLU A 269 0.65 15.18 7.64
C GLU A 269 2.05 15.35 7.07
N MET A 270 2.95 14.40 7.31
CA MET A 270 4.28 14.44 6.70
C MET A 270 4.20 14.43 5.18
N LEU A 271 3.36 13.57 4.59
CA LEU A 271 3.17 13.49 3.15
C LEU A 271 2.68 14.83 2.58
N PHE A 272 1.64 15.43 3.15
CA PHE A 272 1.09 16.69 2.65
C PHE A 272 1.98 17.90 2.94
N ALA A 273 2.73 17.90 4.05
CA ALA A 273 3.71 18.92 4.35
C ALA A 273 4.92 18.86 3.40
N SER A 274 5.37 17.65 3.06
CA SER A 274 6.52 17.44 2.17
C SER A 274 6.16 17.69 0.70
N PHE A 275 4.94 17.31 0.30
CA PHE A 275 4.50 17.39 -1.09
C PHE A 275 3.04 17.87 -1.18
N PRO A 276 2.77 19.18 -1.05
CA PRO A 276 1.43 19.73 -1.26
C PRO A 276 0.85 19.39 -2.65
N ALA A 277 1.74 19.20 -3.64
CA ALA A 277 1.39 18.76 -4.97
C ALA A 277 0.80 17.33 -5.03
N MET A 278 1.03 16.46 -4.03
CA MET A 278 0.49 15.10 -3.96
C MET A 278 -0.96 15.02 -3.48
N ALA A 279 -1.50 16.06 -2.84
CA ALA A 279 -2.96 16.18 -2.66
C ALA A 279 -3.61 16.08 -4.05
N GLY A 280 -4.64 15.27 -4.24
CA GLY A 280 -5.25 15.03 -5.56
C GLY A 280 -4.71 13.84 -6.36
N LYS A 281 -3.45 13.40 -6.15
CA LYS A 281 -2.80 12.40 -7.04
C LYS A 281 -2.06 11.25 -6.33
N PHE A 282 -1.76 11.40 -5.03
CA PHE A 282 -1.08 10.42 -4.16
C PHE A 282 -0.09 9.51 -4.90
N ASP A 283 1.00 10.12 -5.40
CA ASP A 283 1.99 9.42 -6.21
C ASP A 283 3.25 9.15 -5.37
N LEU A 284 3.27 8.05 -4.61
CA LEU A 284 4.40 7.67 -3.75
C LEU A 284 5.71 7.46 -4.53
N ALA A 285 5.62 7.27 -5.85
CA ALA A 285 6.75 7.27 -6.76
C ALA A 285 7.57 8.57 -6.73
N LYS A 286 6.96 9.66 -6.23
CA LYS A 286 7.56 10.99 -6.06
C LYS A 286 7.88 11.32 -4.60
N PHE A 287 7.64 10.40 -3.66
CA PHE A 287 7.94 10.62 -2.25
C PHE A 287 9.45 10.56 -2.04
N ARG A 288 10.05 11.73 -1.82
CA ARG A 288 11.50 11.91 -1.68
C ARG A 288 11.84 13.12 -0.80
N PRO A 289 11.43 13.15 0.49
CA PRO A 289 11.80 14.25 1.36
C PRO A 289 13.33 14.38 1.36
N ARG A 290 13.84 15.60 1.14
CA ARG A 290 15.29 15.80 1.05
C ARG A 290 15.94 15.49 2.40
N PRO A 291 17.11 14.83 2.45
CA PRO A 291 17.77 14.46 3.71
C PRO A 291 17.92 15.65 4.67
N LYS A 292 18.33 16.82 4.15
CA LYS A 292 18.49 18.06 4.93
C LYS A 292 17.18 18.62 5.51
N GLN A 293 16.03 18.26 4.95
CA GLN A 293 14.71 18.73 5.37
C GLN A 293 14.00 17.71 6.26
N LEU A 294 14.46 16.45 6.25
CA LEU A 294 13.78 15.34 6.92
C LEU A 294 13.63 15.59 8.43
N ALA A 295 14.69 16.00 9.11
CA ALA A 295 14.64 16.28 10.56
C ALA A 295 13.63 17.39 10.89
N ALA A 296 13.62 18.47 10.11
CA ALA A 296 12.66 19.57 10.30
C ALA A 296 11.21 19.14 10.02
N LEU A 297 10.99 18.29 9.01
CA LEU A 297 9.68 17.73 8.68
C LEU A 297 9.17 16.81 9.80
N ILE A 298 10.02 15.91 10.30
CA ILE A 298 9.69 15.03 11.43
C ILE A 298 9.33 15.86 12.67
N HIS A 299 10.18 16.82 13.04
CA HIS A 299 9.96 17.65 14.22
C HIS A 299 8.68 18.50 14.12
N ARG A 300 8.33 18.96 12.91
CA ARG A 300 7.09 19.70 12.65
C ARG A 300 5.84 18.85 12.88
N VAL A 301 5.90 17.57 12.49
CA VAL A 301 4.77 16.64 12.62
C VAL A 301 4.65 16.16 14.07
N ASP A 302 5.76 15.78 14.70
CA ASP A 302 5.79 15.41 16.11
C ASP A 302 7.16 15.72 16.74
N PRO A 303 7.24 16.70 17.65
CA PRO A 303 8.50 17.09 18.27
C PRO A 303 9.05 16.05 19.26
N THR A 304 8.28 15.02 19.62
CA THR A 304 8.72 13.95 20.53
C THR A 304 9.61 12.90 19.86
N ILE A 305 9.76 12.97 18.53
CA ILE A 305 10.51 11.99 17.76
C ILE A 305 12.00 12.37 17.68
N ASP A 306 12.87 11.40 17.99
CA ASP A 306 14.32 11.54 17.81
C ASP A 306 14.68 11.47 16.31
N THR A 307 15.12 12.60 15.77
CA THR A 307 15.49 12.76 14.35
C THR A 307 16.87 12.19 14.01
N SER A 308 17.77 12.08 14.99
CA SER A 308 19.09 11.47 14.80
C SER A 308 18.95 9.96 14.70
N HIS A 309 18.20 9.36 15.62
CA HIS A 309 17.85 7.94 15.55
C HIS A 309 17.06 7.61 14.28
N ALA A 310 16.15 8.50 13.85
CA ALA A 310 15.37 8.32 12.62
C ALA A 310 16.26 8.08 11.39
N SER A 311 17.33 8.84 11.24
CA SER A 311 18.20 8.76 10.07
C SER A 311 18.92 7.42 10.00
N ALA A 312 19.44 6.94 11.13
CA ALA A 312 20.08 5.62 11.23
C ALA A 312 19.08 4.49 10.98
N TYR A 313 17.90 4.56 11.60
CA TYR A 313 16.83 3.60 11.40
C TYR A 313 16.41 3.49 9.92
N LEU A 314 16.17 4.63 9.26
CA LEU A 314 15.72 4.66 7.87
C LEU A 314 16.76 4.07 6.92
N PHE A 315 18.03 4.36 7.14
CA PHE A 315 19.12 3.75 6.38
C PHE A 315 19.09 2.21 6.50
N GLU A 316 19.04 1.68 7.72
CA GLU A 316 19.05 0.24 7.96
C GLU A 316 17.79 -0.43 7.41
N ARG A 317 16.62 0.17 7.67
CA ARG A 317 15.32 -0.37 7.29
C ARG A 317 15.13 -0.38 5.80
N ILE A 318 15.47 0.71 5.10
CA ILE A 318 15.35 0.79 3.63
C ILE A 318 16.34 -0.18 2.97
N SER A 319 17.56 -0.31 3.49
CA SER A 319 18.52 -1.29 2.97
C SER A 319 17.98 -2.71 3.05
N TYR A 320 17.41 -3.09 4.21
CA TYR A 320 16.75 -4.37 4.40
C TYR A 320 15.54 -4.56 3.47
N LEU A 321 14.63 -3.58 3.39
CA LEU A 321 13.45 -3.67 2.54
C LEU A 321 13.81 -3.78 1.05
N VAL A 322 14.84 -3.07 0.60
CA VAL A 322 15.36 -3.21 -0.77
C VAL A 322 15.85 -4.64 -1.01
N ALA A 323 16.67 -5.19 -0.11
CA ALA A 323 17.13 -6.58 -0.22
C ALA A 323 15.97 -7.60 -0.21
N ALA A 324 15.00 -7.41 0.68
CA ALA A 324 13.90 -8.34 0.91
C ALA A 324 12.74 -8.25 -0.10
N ARG A 325 12.65 -7.16 -0.88
CA ARG A 325 11.49 -6.88 -1.77
C ARG A 325 11.86 -6.69 -3.23
N LEU A 326 13.10 -6.33 -3.55
CA LEU A 326 13.51 -5.98 -4.92
C LEU A 326 14.40 -7.03 -5.58
N PHE A 327 14.94 -7.99 -4.81
CA PHE A 327 15.73 -9.11 -5.31
C PHE A 327 14.94 -10.41 -5.22
N VAL A 328 15.26 -11.37 -6.09
CA VAL A 328 14.72 -12.73 -6.01
C VAL A 328 15.18 -13.40 -4.72
N ALA A 329 14.26 -14.05 -4.02
CA ALA A 329 14.52 -14.68 -2.73
C ALA A 329 15.57 -15.80 -2.87
N GLY A 330 16.43 -15.94 -1.87
CA GLY A 330 17.45 -16.99 -1.82
C GLY A 330 18.75 -16.69 -2.59
N GLU A 331 18.77 -15.69 -3.47
CA GLU A 331 19.98 -15.29 -4.20
C GLU A 331 20.70 -14.12 -3.52
N ILE A 332 22.00 -14.26 -3.30
CA ILE A 332 22.85 -13.13 -2.90
C ILE A 332 23.32 -12.44 -4.18
N PRO A 333 23.08 -11.14 -4.37
CA PRO A 333 23.57 -10.42 -5.53
C PRO A 333 25.10 -10.40 -5.52
N GLU A 334 25.73 -11.19 -6.40
CA GLU A 334 27.20 -11.26 -6.52
C GLU A 334 27.70 -10.61 -7.81
N ALA A 335 28.88 -9.98 -7.69
CA ALA A 335 29.66 -9.42 -8.78
C ALA A 335 28.85 -8.63 -9.84
N TRP A 336 28.33 -7.46 -9.49
CA TRP A 336 27.64 -6.52 -10.41
C TRP A 336 28.37 -6.25 -11.74
N HIS A 337 29.69 -6.45 -11.79
CA HIS A 337 30.52 -6.32 -12.99
C HIS A 337 30.42 -7.52 -13.95
N HIS A 338 29.89 -8.66 -13.50
CA HIS A 338 29.59 -9.86 -14.31
C HIS A 338 28.10 -9.94 -14.71
N THR A 339 27.26 -9.02 -14.24
CA THR A 339 25.84 -8.98 -14.57
C THR A 339 25.65 -8.65 -16.06
N ARG A 340 24.92 -9.53 -16.76
CA ARG A 340 24.44 -9.24 -18.12
C ARG A 340 23.23 -8.31 -18.05
N TRP A 341 23.35 -7.15 -18.69
CA TRP A 341 22.30 -6.12 -18.71
C TRP A 341 21.27 -6.38 -19.81
N GLU A 342 20.67 -7.57 -19.77
CA GLU A 342 19.60 -8.01 -20.66
C GLU A 342 18.38 -8.35 -19.80
N PHE A 343 17.16 -8.09 -20.31
CA PHE A 343 15.94 -8.23 -19.52
C PHE A 343 15.79 -9.63 -18.91
N ASP A 344 15.93 -10.70 -19.72
CA ASP A 344 15.74 -12.07 -19.26
C ASP A 344 16.84 -12.50 -18.26
N SER A 345 18.07 -11.97 -18.42
CA SER A 345 19.16 -12.21 -17.46
C SER A 345 18.93 -11.48 -16.13
N LEU A 346 18.44 -10.23 -16.17
CA LEU A 346 18.15 -9.48 -14.95
C LEU A 346 16.92 -10.05 -14.21
N ALA A 347 15.96 -10.63 -14.92
CA ALA A 347 14.75 -11.18 -14.33
C ALA A 347 15.04 -12.31 -13.32
N THR A 348 16.13 -13.06 -13.48
CA THR A 348 16.49 -14.14 -12.55
C THR A 348 16.98 -13.63 -11.19
N GLN A 349 17.56 -12.42 -11.13
CA GLN A 349 18.12 -11.84 -9.89
C GLN A 349 17.27 -10.69 -9.32
N LEU A 350 16.65 -9.92 -10.21
CA LEU A 350 15.94 -8.66 -9.94
C LEU A 350 14.48 -8.71 -10.43
N GLY A 351 13.92 -9.91 -10.60
CA GLY A 351 12.53 -10.12 -11.04
C GLY A 351 11.50 -9.23 -10.34
N PRO A 352 11.50 -9.11 -8.99
CA PRO A 352 10.57 -8.24 -8.29
C PRO A 352 10.74 -6.75 -8.68
N LEU A 353 11.98 -6.26 -8.77
CA LEU A 353 12.27 -4.90 -9.20
C LEU A 353 11.78 -4.64 -10.63
N LEU A 354 12.04 -5.57 -11.56
CA LEU A 354 11.57 -5.44 -12.94
C LEU A 354 10.06 -5.36 -13.02
N GLY A 355 9.33 -6.22 -12.29
CA GLY A 355 7.87 -6.19 -12.29
C GLY A 355 7.30 -4.88 -11.71
N HIS A 356 7.88 -4.34 -10.63
CA HIS A 356 7.50 -3.02 -10.12
C HIS A 356 7.76 -1.90 -11.13
N LEU A 357 8.90 -1.94 -11.83
CA LEU A 357 9.21 -0.97 -12.88
C LEU A 357 8.26 -1.08 -14.06
N ILE A 358 7.95 -2.31 -14.53
CA ILE A 358 6.97 -2.53 -15.60
C ILE A 358 5.63 -1.94 -15.21
N HIS A 359 5.08 -2.31 -14.04
CA HIS A 359 3.78 -1.80 -13.59
C HIS A 359 3.73 -0.27 -13.57
N ARG A 360 4.84 0.37 -13.17
CA ARG A 360 4.95 1.83 -13.19
C ARG A 360 5.04 2.40 -14.60
N GLU A 361 5.90 1.86 -15.46
CA GLU A 361 6.11 2.35 -16.82
C GLU A 361 4.85 2.22 -17.69
N LEU A 362 4.02 1.20 -17.46
CA LEU A 362 2.73 1.04 -18.13
C LEU A 362 1.75 2.22 -17.88
N ARG A 363 1.96 3.02 -16.83
CA ARG A 363 1.17 4.23 -16.54
C ARG A 363 1.56 5.44 -17.39
N THR A 364 2.72 5.41 -18.00
CA THR A 364 3.28 6.49 -18.84
C THR A 364 3.50 6.07 -20.28
N PHE A 365 3.17 4.81 -20.59
CA PHE A 365 3.31 4.22 -21.91
C PHE A 365 2.18 4.67 -22.85
N GLY A 366 2.44 4.68 -24.17
CA GLY A 366 1.55 5.32 -25.15
C GLY A 366 0.12 4.78 -25.24
N ARG A 367 -0.16 3.61 -24.65
CA ARG A 367 -1.50 2.97 -24.59
C ARG A 367 -2.19 3.12 -23.24
N TYR A 368 -1.74 4.05 -22.40
CA TYR A 368 -2.44 4.42 -21.17
C TYR A 368 -3.72 5.21 -21.49
N PRO A 369 -4.85 4.94 -20.82
CA PRO A 369 -5.03 4.00 -19.71
C PRO A 369 -5.37 2.56 -20.13
N ASP A 370 -5.64 2.28 -21.40
CA ASP A 370 -6.28 1.05 -21.87
C ASP A 370 -5.54 -0.24 -21.45
N PHE A 371 -4.27 -0.41 -21.87
CA PHE A 371 -3.52 -1.63 -21.53
C PHE A 371 -3.28 -1.76 -20.02
N TYR A 372 -3.03 -0.63 -19.35
CA TYR A 372 -2.81 -0.59 -17.91
C TYR A 372 -4.08 -1.02 -17.14
N PHE A 373 -5.27 -0.64 -17.60
CA PHE A 373 -6.53 -1.08 -17.00
C PHE A 373 -6.68 -2.60 -17.07
N TYR A 374 -6.45 -3.20 -18.23
CA TYR A 374 -6.49 -4.67 -18.38
C TYR A 374 -5.47 -5.37 -17.48
N PHE A 375 -4.26 -4.82 -17.37
CA PHE A 375 -3.23 -5.33 -16.47
C PHE A 375 -3.69 -5.31 -15.00
N ASP A 376 -4.19 -4.16 -14.50
CA ASP A 376 -4.66 -4.04 -13.12
C ASP A 376 -5.91 -4.91 -12.87
N GLN A 377 -6.80 -5.06 -13.85
CA GLN A 377 -7.96 -5.96 -13.76
C GLN A 377 -7.55 -7.43 -13.69
N HIS A 378 -6.55 -7.85 -14.47
CA HIS A 378 -6.01 -9.21 -14.39
C HIS A 378 -5.38 -9.48 -13.03
N LYS A 379 -4.63 -8.51 -12.49
CA LYS A 379 -4.07 -8.58 -11.13
C LYS A 379 -5.16 -8.72 -10.06
N ALA A 380 -6.23 -7.91 -10.14
CA ALA A 380 -7.34 -7.98 -9.21
C ALA A 380 -8.05 -9.35 -9.26
N LEU A 381 -8.27 -9.90 -10.46
CA LEU A 381 -8.84 -11.25 -10.62
C LEU A 381 -7.98 -12.34 -9.95
N GLN A 382 -6.65 -12.27 -10.10
CA GLN A 382 -5.77 -13.24 -9.42
C GLN A 382 -5.84 -13.10 -7.89
N ALA A 383 -5.87 -11.86 -7.37
CA ALA A 383 -6.00 -11.60 -5.94
C ALA A 383 -7.33 -12.12 -5.38
N TRP A 384 -8.44 -11.83 -6.07
CA TRP A 384 -9.77 -12.30 -5.70
C TRP A 384 -9.86 -13.83 -5.68
N ASN A 385 -9.25 -14.50 -6.66
CA ASN A 385 -9.18 -15.96 -6.67
C ASN A 385 -8.41 -16.51 -5.47
N TYR A 386 -7.26 -15.91 -5.13
CA TYR A 386 -6.50 -16.29 -3.94
C TYR A 386 -7.30 -16.05 -2.66
N TRP A 387 -7.93 -14.87 -2.52
CA TRP A 387 -8.76 -14.54 -1.37
C TRP A 387 -9.95 -15.49 -1.23
N ASN A 388 -10.64 -15.80 -2.33
CA ASN A 388 -11.75 -16.77 -2.31
C ASN A 388 -11.26 -18.18 -1.97
N HIS A 389 -10.10 -18.61 -2.47
CA HIS A 389 -9.53 -19.90 -2.13
C HIS A 389 -9.16 -20.00 -0.64
N MET A 390 -8.66 -18.91 -0.07
CA MET A 390 -8.30 -18.79 1.33
C MET A 390 -9.47 -18.35 2.21
N ASP A 391 -10.69 -18.22 1.68
CA ASP A 391 -11.86 -17.71 2.41
C ASP A 391 -11.67 -16.32 3.06
N ILE A 392 -10.83 -15.46 2.48
CA ILE A 392 -10.55 -14.09 2.95
C ILE A 392 -11.65 -13.13 2.46
N VAL A 393 -12.46 -12.65 3.41
CA VAL A 393 -13.52 -11.67 3.17
C VAL A 393 -12.98 -10.23 3.20
N ALA A 394 -12.07 -9.94 4.12
CA ALA A 394 -11.63 -8.58 4.40
C ALA A 394 -10.09 -8.47 4.36
N PRO A 395 -9.47 -8.35 3.16
CA PRO A 395 -8.03 -8.15 3.07
C PRO A 395 -7.65 -6.79 3.67
N PHE A 396 -6.49 -6.70 4.31
CA PHE A 396 -5.99 -5.44 4.88
C PHE A 396 -4.54 -5.19 4.48
N ASN A 397 -3.99 -4.00 4.78
CA ASN A 397 -2.61 -3.69 4.41
C ASN A 397 -1.62 -4.49 5.26
N GLY A 398 -0.86 -5.36 4.61
CA GLY A 398 0.14 -6.22 5.23
C GLY A 398 1.51 -5.58 5.44
N THR A 399 1.78 -4.35 4.96
CA THR A 399 3.03 -3.64 5.30
C THR A 399 3.07 -3.29 6.78
N MET A 400 1.94 -2.83 7.32
CA MET A 400 1.71 -2.57 8.74
C MET A 400 0.20 -2.43 9.00
N PRO A 401 -0.35 -2.89 10.14
CA PRO A 401 -1.79 -2.82 10.43
C PRO A 401 -2.24 -1.41 10.84
N LYS A 402 -2.10 -0.43 9.93
CA LYS A 402 -2.43 0.97 10.15
C LYS A 402 -3.90 1.32 9.92
N GLY A 403 -4.79 0.33 9.83
CA GLY A 403 -6.23 0.53 9.68
C GLY A 403 -6.75 0.60 8.24
N GLU A 404 -5.90 0.33 7.24
CA GLU A 404 -6.32 0.15 5.86
C GLU A 404 -6.86 -1.26 5.67
N ILE A 405 -8.17 -1.37 5.45
CA ILE A 405 -8.90 -2.64 5.27
C ILE A 405 -9.73 -2.55 4.01
N GLY A 406 -10.04 -3.70 3.41
CA GLY A 406 -10.83 -3.78 2.21
C GLY A 406 -11.94 -4.81 2.32
N ILE A 407 -12.88 -4.73 1.39
CA ILE A 407 -13.90 -5.76 1.15
C ILE A 407 -13.50 -6.51 -0.12
N ASN A 408 -13.41 -7.83 -0.05
CA ASN A 408 -13.25 -8.69 -1.22
C ASN A 408 -14.53 -8.61 -2.08
N PRO A 409 -14.49 -7.99 -3.27
CA PRO A 409 -15.68 -7.74 -4.07
C PRO A 409 -16.19 -8.99 -4.79
N ALA A 410 -15.41 -10.09 -4.77
CA ALA A 410 -15.70 -11.32 -5.48
C ALA A 410 -16.05 -12.48 -4.54
N TYR A 411 -16.18 -12.23 -3.23
CA TYR A 411 -16.54 -13.28 -2.28
C TYR A 411 -17.98 -13.76 -2.56
N PRO A 412 -18.21 -15.03 -2.93
CA PRO A 412 -19.47 -15.47 -3.56
C PRO A 412 -20.74 -15.27 -2.72
N ASP A 413 -20.65 -15.47 -1.41
CA ASP A 413 -21.79 -15.45 -0.48
C ASP A 413 -21.67 -14.31 0.54
N LEU A 414 -21.12 -13.16 0.11
CA LEU A 414 -20.94 -12.02 1.00
C LEU A 414 -22.27 -11.32 1.29
N GLU A 415 -22.77 -11.48 2.51
CA GLU A 415 -23.91 -10.72 3.02
C GLU A 415 -23.43 -9.40 3.62
N TYR A 416 -24.01 -8.30 3.14
CA TYR A 416 -23.70 -6.96 3.65
C TYR A 416 -24.86 -5.99 3.48
N ARG A 417 -24.86 -4.94 4.30
CA ARG A 417 -25.76 -3.79 4.19
C ARG A 417 -24.95 -2.51 4.08
N VAL A 418 -25.44 -1.57 3.30
CA VAL A 418 -24.76 -0.29 3.08
C VAL A 418 -25.64 0.84 3.58
N TRP A 419 -25.08 1.69 4.43
CA TRP A 419 -25.78 2.85 4.97
C TRP A 419 -25.05 4.11 4.61
N ARG A 420 -25.78 5.13 4.15
CA ARG A 420 -25.34 6.50 4.29
C ARG A 420 -25.30 6.83 5.78
N ALA A 421 -24.20 7.42 6.23
CA ALA A 421 -24.03 7.79 7.63
C ALA A 421 -24.03 9.31 7.82
N GLU A 422 -24.42 9.74 9.01
CA GLU A 422 -24.27 11.11 9.50
C GLU A 422 -23.32 11.13 10.69
N GLN A 423 -22.52 12.19 10.78
CA GLN A 423 -21.58 12.37 11.88
C GLN A 423 -22.24 13.19 12.99
N ASP A 424 -22.17 12.69 14.22
CA ASP A 424 -22.62 13.41 15.41
C ASP A 424 -21.63 14.48 15.87
N ASP A 425 -22.02 15.26 16.89
CA ASP A 425 -21.29 16.41 17.41
C ASP A 425 -19.88 16.09 17.94
N VAL A 426 -19.59 14.82 18.28
CA VAL A 426 -18.27 14.40 18.78
C VAL A 426 -17.56 13.43 17.82
N GLY A 427 -18.13 13.18 16.65
CA GLY A 427 -17.49 12.49 15.55
C GLY A 427 -17.86 11.02 15.37
N TYR A 428 -18.87 10.49 16.08
CA TYR A 428 -19.40 9.13 15.85
C TYR A 428 -20.31 9.12 14.63
N LEU A 429 -20.33 7.98 13.92
CA LEU A 429 -21.22 7.79 12.78
C LEU A 429 -22.52 7.09 13.22
N GLN A 430 -23.64 7.64 12.75
CA GLN A 430 -24.97 7.06 12.87
C GLN A 430 -25.44 6.60 11.48
N PRO A 431 -25.94 5.37 11.31
CA PRO A 431 -26.62 4.98 10.09
C PRO A 431 -27.89 5.82 9.93
N ALA A 432 -28.05 6.47 8.76
CA ALA A 432 -29.17 7.37 8.49
C ALA A 432 -30.13 6.79 7.43
N GLU A 433 -29.59 6.31 6.31
CA GLU A 433 -30.36 5.79 5.18
C GLU A 433 -29.70 4.52 4.63
N GLU A 434 -30.46 3.43 4.52
CA GLU A 434 -29.99 2.20 3.86
C GLU A 434 -30.02 2.38 2.35
N LEU A 435 -28.89 2.08 1.70
CA LEU A 435 -28.71 2.23 0.27
C LEU A 435 -28.77 0.86 -0.41
N ALA A 436 -29.58 0.75 -1.46
CA ALA A 436 -29.63 -0.43 -2.31
C ALA A 436 -28.40 -0.45 -3.26
N LEU A 437 -27.24 -0.85 -2.72
CA LEU A 437 -25.98 -0.92 -3.46
C LEU A 437 -25.43 -2.34 -3.56
N THR A 438 -24.97 -2.69 -4.75
CA THR A 438 -24.28 -3.95 -5.01
C THR A 438 -22.78 -3.73 -5.18
N ILE A 439 -21.93 -4.60 -4.64
CA ILE A 439 -20.50 -4.62 -4.90
C ILE A 439 -20.27 -5.50 -6.13
N ALA A 440 -19.59 -4.97 -7.14
CA ALA A 440 -19.26 -5.74 -8.35
C ALA A 440 -17.75 -6.07 -8.40
N PRO A 441 -17.36 -7.31 -8.73
CA PRO A 441 -15.95 -7.70 -8.91
C PRO A 441 -15.42 -7.21 -10.27
N ARG A 442 -15.33 -5.90 -10.41
CA ARG A 442 -14.81 -5.20 -11.59
C ARG A 442 -14.16 -3.90 -11.16
N LEU A 443 -12.93 -3.65 -11.59
CA LEU A 443 -12.30 -2.37 -11.29
C LEU A 443 -13.07 -1.23 -11.94
N VAL A 444 -13.26 -0.16 -11.18
CA VAL A 444 -13.75 1.11 -11.71
C VAL A 444 -12.80 1.61 -12.80
N ASP A 445 -13.37 2.14 -13.88
CA ASP A 445 -12.57 2.78 -14.93
C ASP A 445 -11.76 3.93 -14.31
N ILE A 446 -10.46 3.95 -14.62
CA ILE A 446 -9.48 4.89 -14.05
C ILE A 446 -9.92 6.35 -14.23
N LYS A 447 -10.65 6.65 -15.31
CA LYS A 447 -11.19 7.99 -15.58
C LYS A 447 -12.21 8.49 -14.54
N TYR A 448 -12.78 7.60 -13.73
CA TYR A 448 -13.73 7.94 -12.66
C TYR A 448 -13.11 7.90 -11.26
N THR A 449 -11.80 7.64 -11.15
CA THR A 449 -11.10 7.59 -9.85
C THR A 449 -10.54 8.94 -9.45
N LEU A 450 -10.82 9.39 -8.22
CA LEU A 450 -10.29 10.64 -7.65
C LEU A 450 -8.78 10.81 -7.83
N MET A 451 -8.02 9.75 -7.51
CA MET A 451 -6.57 9.82 -7.36
C MET A 451 -5.81 9.66 -8.69
N ARG A 452 -6.48 9.18 -9.76
CA ARG A 452 -5.83 8.85 -11.03
C ARG A 452 -6.49 9.48 -12.25
N ASN A 453 -7.56 10.26 -12.06
CA ASN A 453 -8.20 10.98 -13.15
C ASN A 453 -7.35 12.19 -13.58
N ASN A 454 -6.74 12.10 -14.76
CA ASN A 454 -6.05 13.23 -15.39
C ASN A 454 -7.00 14.16 -16.16
N GLN A 455 -8.27 13.79 -16.38
CA GLN A 455 -9.22 14.63 -17.13
C GLN A 455 -9.57 15.92 -16.39
N TRP A 456 -9.54 15.92 -15.06
CA TRP A 456 -9.75 17.13 -14.25
C TRP A 456 -8.50 18.03 -14.14
N ALA A 457 -7.39 17.63 -14.76
CA ALA A 457 -6.18 18.43 -14.92
C ALA A 457 -5.98 18.93 -16.37
N ALA A 458 -6.93 18.66 -17.27
CA ALA A 458 -6.91 19.24 -18.60
C ALA A 458 -7.24 20.74 -18.49
N PRO A 459 -6.45 21.65 -19.09
CA PRO A 459 -6.89 23.03 -19.23
C PRO A 459 -8.22 23.04 -19.99
N ALA A 460 -9.15 23.89 -19.58
CA ALA A 460 -10.42 24.09 -20.27
C ALA A 460 -10.16 24.26 -21.79
N PRO A 461 -10.95 23.63 -22.67
CA PRO A 461 -10.80 23.84 -24.10
C PRO A 461 -10.88 25.35 -24.35
N SER A 462 -9.84 25.90 -25.00
CA SER A 462 -9.86 27.29 -25.43
C SER A 462 -11.11 27.50 -26.27
N ALA A 463 -11.96 28.45 -25.87
CA ALA A 463 -13.10 28.87 -26.68
C ALA A 463 -12.60 29.18 -28.10
N ALA A 464 -13.16 28.47 -29.08
CA ALA A 464 -12.90 28.69 -30.49
C ALA A 464 -13.58 29.98 -30.98
#